data_AF-A0A9E0PMW2-F1
#
_entry.id   AF-A0A9E0PMW2-F1
#
_cell.length_a   1.000
_cell.length_b   1.000
_cell.length_c   1.000
_cell.angle_alpha   90.00
_cell.angle_beta   90.00
_cell.angle_gamma   90.00
#
_symmetry.space_group_name_H-M   'P 1'
#
loop_
_entity.id
_entity.type
_entity.pdbx_description
1 polymer ?
#
loop_
_entity_poly.entity_id
_entity_poly.type
_entity_poly.pdbx_seq_one_letter_code
_entity_poly.pdbx_strand_id
1 'polypeptide(L)'
;MSRQASKIDFIAPIKTRGLHWNDKYSAAYAVEAQIQRLVDTSKVMSSDDLELWKYFPIAAVTCLENSTRWAIYHLVESGEPFRTRATDLLTGNFTIKNLMPLIGRQITLGDLAAHSVSVNSLQNIDSHLSVLIGLKSEKKIPSFLQELKKAHSFDSSVFGDVSENDGDESLLLPSPDLAIAAVKEIFEIRHIIVHELTPCDIVNPRKLQNLLEQVARFIAATHQFCLELGEPGSTASFQASMNINANYRYEESLKEMSALVEAINQCLSKSKQRQLQRAQAHFANFIKAESQFYINPFEGGSAAPMMVAGYSNRVVKTRIDQLRDHLNFLTEPTDYGGSNDSLDIATP
;
A
#
# COMPACT_ATOMS: atom_id res chain seq x y z
N MET A 1 8.02 -45.32 -3.45
CA MET A 1 6.89 -45.01 -2.54
C MET A 1 6.98 -43.54 -2.15
N SER A 2 6.16 -42.70 -2.76
CA SER A 2 6.15 -41.24 -2.55
C SER A 2 5.52 -40.92 -1.19
N ARG A 3 6.26 -40.25 -0.29
CA ARG A 3 5.69 -39.64 0.92
C ARG A 3 4.94 -38.38 0.49
N GLN A 4 3.61 -38.43 0.43
CA GLN A 4 2.78 -37.23 0.48
C GLN A 4 3.04 -36.56 1.85
N ALA A 5 3.85 -35.50 1.85
CA ALA A 5 3.95 -34.60 3.00
C ALA A 5 2.55 -34.00 3.23
N SER A 6 2.05 -34.11 4.46
CA SER A 6 0.75 -33.53 4.80
C SER A 6 0.90 -32.00 4.87
N LYS A 7 -0.14 -31.24 4.55
CA LYS A 7 -0.14 -29.75 4.67
C LYS A 7 0.28 -29.26 6.07
N ILE A 8 0.24 -30.13 7.09
CA ILE A 8 0.61 -29.82 8.49
C ILE A 8 2.11 -29.88 8.74
N ASP A 9 2.85 -30.70 7.97
CA ASP A 9 4.32 -30.72 8.01
C ASP A 9 4.91 -29.36 7.55
N PHE A 10 4.10 -28.54 6.87
CA PHE A 10 4.41 -27.17 6.47
C PHE A 10 4.11 -26.11 7.53
N ILE A 11 3.23 -26.37 8.52
CA ILE A 11 2.82 -25.38 9.53
C ILE A 11 3.81 -25.37 10.72
N ALA A 12 4.37 -26.52 11.08
CA ALA A 12 5.32 -26.64 12.19
C ALA A 12 6.61 -25.79 12.04
N PRO A 13 7.20 -25.62 10.84
CA PRO A 13 8.35 -24.74 10.62
C PRO A 13 8.01 -23.25 10.57
N ILE A 14 6.73 -22.86 10.45
CA ILE A 14 6.32 -21.44 10.36
C ILE A 14 6.66 -20.72 11.68
N LYS A 15 6.49 -21.39 12.82
CA LYS A 15 6.92 -20.85 14.12
C LYS A 15 8.43 -20.72 14.31
N THR A 16 9.25 -21.37 13.48
CA THR A 16 10.72 -21.34 13.58
C THR A 16 11.40 -20.59 12.44
N ARG A 17 10.69 -20.19 11.37
CA ARG A 17 11.29 -19.57 10.17
C ARG A 17 10.65 -18.29 9.63
N GLY A 18 9.56 -17.75 10.21
CA GLY A 18 9.03 -16.48 9.74
C GLY A 18 7.88 -15.91 10.57
N LEU A 19 7.91 -14.59 10.76
CA LEU A 19 6.84 -13.70 11.23
C LEU A 19 5.91 -14.33 12.28
N HIS A 20 6.26 -14.16 13.55
CA HIS A 20 5.35 -14.45 14.65
C HIS A 20 4.11 -13.56 14.52
N TRP A 21 2.97 -14.15 14.10
CA TRP A 21 1.66 -13.49 14.11
C TRP A 21 1.22 -12.99 15.50
N ASN A 22 1.90 -13.45 16.57
CA ASN A 22 1.71 -12.99 17.95
C ASN A 22 1.95 -11.48 18.11
N ASP A 23 2.80 -10.87 17.27
CA ASP A 23 2.83 -9.43 17.08
C ASP A 23 2.18 -9.11 15.74
N LYS A 24 0.84 -9.12 15.75
CA LYS A 24 -0.01 -8.89 14.58
C LYS A 24 0.37 -7.62 13.84
N TYR A 25 0.85 -6.58 14.52
CA TYR A 25 1.27 -5.34 13.87
C TYR A 25 2.58 -5.53 13.11
N SER A 26 3.59 -6.10 13.75
CA SER A 26 4.88 -6.39 13.09
C SER A 26 4.70 -7.21 11.81
N ALA A 27 3.70 -8.10 11.79
CA ALA A 27 3.46 -9.00 10.69
C ALA A 27 2.85 -8.33 9.45
N ALA A 28 1.85 -7.46 9.63
CA ALA A 28 1.31 -6.62 8.56
C ALA A 28 2.41 -5.70 7.99
N TYR A 29 3.12 -5.00 8.88
CA TYR A 29 4.19 -4.07 8.46
C TYR A 29 5.32 -4.77 7.71
N ALA A 30 5.69 -5.98 8.10
CA ALA A 30 6.73 -6.72 7.40
C ALA A 30 6.32 -7.06 5.95
N VAL A 31 5.05 -7.41 5.73
CA VAL A 31 4.52 -7.68 4.39
C VAL A 31 4.46 -6.40 3.56
N GLU A 32 3.98 -5.29 4.13
CA GLU A 32 3.96 -3.98 3.48
C GLU A 32 5.38 -3.49 3.13
N ALA A 33 6.31 -3.59 4.07
CA ALA A 33 7.70 -3.24 3.84
C ALA A 33 8.34 -4.14 2.76
N GLN A 34 7.93 -5.41 2.68
CA GLN A 34 8.43 -6.32 1.64
C GLN A 34 7.91 -5.95 0.26
N ILE A 35 6.62 -5.67 0.10
CA ILE A 35 6.07 -5.23 -1.20
C ILE A 35 6.63 -3.86 -1.59
N GLN A 36 6.84 -2.94 -0.64
CA GLN A 36 7.49 -1.65 -0.93
C GLN A 36 8.94 -1.84 -1.37
N ARG A 37 9.71 -2.74 -0.73
CA ARG A 37 11.05 -3.09 -1.21
C ARG A 37 11.03 -3.64 -2.63
N LEU A 38 10.03 -4.42 -3.01
CA LEU A 38 9.87 -4.88 -4.39
C LEU A 38 9.59 -3.71 -5.33
N VAL A 39 8.69 -2.79 -4.96
CA VAL A 39 8.43 -1.57 -5.73
C VAL A 39 9.73 -0.77 -5.93
N ASP A 40 10.46 -0.49 -4.86
CA ASP A 40 11.69 0.32 -4.92
C ASP A 40 12.79 -0.38 -5.72
N THR A 41 12.95 -1.69 -5.54
CA THR A 41 13.92 -2.48 -6.32
C THR A 41 13.56 -2.46 -7.80
N SER A 42 12.28 -2.56 -8.14
CA SER A 42 11.83 -2.55 -9.53
C SER A 42 12.17 -1.23 -10.24
N LYS A 43 12.24 -0.10 -9.50
CA LYS A 43 12.56 1.23 -10.06
C LYS A 43 14.03 1.37 -10.46
N VAL A 44 14.93 0.64 -9.80
CA VAL A 44 16.38 0.71 -10.05
C VAL A 44 16.92 -0.48 -10.84
N MET A 45 16.08 -1.50 -11.09
CA MET A 45 16.48 -2.69 -11.83
C MET A 45 16.59 -2.42 -13.33
N SER A 46 17.62 -2.95 -13.96
CA SER A 46 17.81 -2.88 -15.41
C SER A 46 16.60 -3.48 -16.14
N SER A 47 16.13 -2.80 -17.19
CA SER A 47 15.07 -3.32 -18.07
C SER A 47 15.51 -4.55 -18.87
N ASP A 48 16.82 -4.75 -19.02
CA ASP A 48 17.38 -5.76 -19.92
C ASP A 48 17.46 -7.15 -19.27
N ASP A 49 17.41 -7.21 -17.94
CA ASP A 49 17.48 -8.45 -17.15
C ASP A 49 16.11 -9.13 -17.01
N LEU A 50 15.49 -9.48 -18.15
CA LEU A 50 14.13 -10.03 -18.21
C LEU A 50 13.93 -11.30 -17.38
N GLU A 51 14.98 -12.09 -17.16
CA GLU A 51 14.93 -13.27 -16.29
C GLU A 51 14.73 -12.88 -14.82
N LEU A 52 15.38 -11.81 -14.35
CA LEU A 52 15.22 -11.32 -12.98
C LEU A 52 13.83 -10.70 -12.77
N TRP A 53 13.26 -10.09 -13.80
CA TRP A 53 11.90 -9.55 -13.74
C TRP A 53 10.82 -10.62 -13.45
N LYS A 54 11.08 -11.89 -13.76
CA LYS A 54 10.14 -13.00 -13.45
C LYS A 54 9.93 -13.23 -11.96
N TYR A 55 10.88 -12.82 -11.11
CA TYR A 55 10.76 -13.00 -9.66
C TYR A 55 9.79 -12.01 -9.01
N PHE A 56 9.54 -10.85 -9.62
CA PHE A 56 8.67 -9.82 -9.05
C PHE A 56 7.21 -10.29 -8.89
N PRO A 57 6.56 -10.84 -9.93
CA PRO A 57 5.21 -11.39 -9.79
C PRO A 57 5.12 -12.50 -8.74
N ILE A 58 6.12 -13.38 -8.67
CA ILE A 58 6.17 -14.47 -7.69
C ILE A 58 6.25 -13.92 -6.26
N ALA A 59 7.14 -12.95 -6.03
CA ALA A 59 7.31 -12.32 -4.73
C ALA A 59 6.09 -11.46 -4.34
N ALA A 60 5.47 -10.78 -5.29
CA ALA A 60 4.26 -10.00 -5.08
C ALA A 60 3.05 -10.89 -4.71
N VAL A 61 2.85 -12.01 -5.42
CA VAL A 61 1.84 -13.01 -5.03
C VAL A 61 2.11 -13.54 -3.62
N THR A 62 3.37 -13.79 -3.27
CA THR A 62 3.73 -14.22 -1.91
C THR A 62 3.35 -13.16 -0.85
N CYS A 63 3.51 -11.87 -1.17
CA CYS A 63 3.07 -10.79 -0.29
C CYS A 63 1.54 -10.76 -0.16
N LEU A 64 0.79 -10.89 -1.27
CA LEU A 64 -0.67 -10.98 -1.26
C LEU A 64 -1.18 -12.17 -0.45
N GLU A 65 -0.55 -13.33 -0.59
CA GLU A 65 -0.86 -14.51 0.19
C GLU A 65 -0.69 -14.28 1.69
N ASN A 66 0.46 -13.75 2.10
CA ASN A 66 0.75 -13.50 3.51
C ASN A 66 -0.10 -12.37 4.09
N SER A 67 -0.37 -11.33 3.31
CA SER A 67 -1.31 -10.25 3.66
C SER A 67 -2.72 -10.79 3.90
N THR A 68 -3.21 -11.67 3.02
CA THR A 68 -4.53 -12.28 3.17
C THR A 68 -4.59 -13.19 4.39
N ARG A 69 -3.56 -14.00 4.64
CA ARG A 69 -3.47 -14.86 5.82
C ARG A 69 -3.42 -14.04 7.11
N TRP A 70 -2.65 -12.95 7.11
CA TRP A 70 -2.62 -11.99 8.20
C TRP A 70 -4.00 -11.40 8.47
N ALA A 71 -4.71 -10.95 7.43
CA ALA A 71 -6.03 -10.34 7.58
C ALA A 71 -7.04 -11.32 8.19
N ILE A 72 -7.02 -12.58 7.74
CA ILE A 72 -7.83 -13.66 8.32
C ILE A 72 -7.48 -13.87 9.79
N TYR A 73 -6.19 -14.01 10.11
CA TYR A 73 -5.73 -14.18 11.49
C TYR A 73 -6.20 -13.02 12.37
N HIS A 74 -5.96 -11.78 11.92
CA HIS A 74 -6.29 -10.57 12.67
C HIS A 74 -7.77 -10.50 13.00
N LEU A 75 -8.64 -10.60 11.98
CA LEU A 75 -10.09 -10.54 12.17
C LEU A 75 -10.57 -11.63 13.15
N VAL A 76 -10.10 -12.86 13.00
CA VAL A 76 -10.51 -13.97 13.87
C VAL A 76 -10.02 -13.79 15.31
N GLU A 77 -8.81 -13.29 15.50
CA GLU A 77 -8.28 -13.03 16.85
C GLU A 77 -8.90 -11.81 17.51
N SER A 78 -9.42 -10.86 16.74
CA SER A 78 -10.21 -9.73 17.24
C SER A 78 -11.52 -10.13 17.92
N GLY A 79 -12.01 -11.36 17.71
CA GLY A 79 -13.14 -11.91 18.45
C GLY A 79 -14.41 -12.05 17.62
N GLU A 80 -15.57 -11.90 18.27
CA GLU A 80 -16.85 -11.95 17.58
C GLU A 80 -17.09 -10.67 16.75
N PRO A 81 -17.80 -10.74 15.62
CA PRO A 81 -18.47 -11.92 15.04
C PRO A 81 -17.54 -12.82 14.19
N PHE A 82 -16.26 -12.45 14.05
CA PHE A 82 -15.33 -13.09 13.11
C PHE A 82 -14.99 -14.54 13.50
N ARG A 83 -14.88 -14.84 14.80
CA ARG A 83 -14.62 -16.21 15.30
C ARG A 83 -15.70 -17.19 14.87
N THR A 84 -16.97 -16.84 15.06
CA THR A 84 -18.09 -17.68 14.63
C THR A 84 -18.04 -17.91 13.12
N ARG A 85 -17.83 -16.85 12.33
CA ARG A 85 -17.77 -16.93 10.86
C ARG A 85 -16.54 -17.68 10.34
N ALA A 86 -15.44 -17.70 11.10
CA ALA A 86 -14.24 -18.44 10.73
C ALA A 86 -14.49 -19.95 10.61
N THR A 87 -15.51 -20.47 11.30
CA THR A 87 -15.88 -21.89 11.19
C THR A 87 -16.21 -22.29 9.76
N ASP A 88 -16.82 -21.40 8.96
CA ASP A 88 -17.14 -21.63 7.55
C ASP A 88 -15.87 -21.78 6.70
N LEU A 89 -14.76 -21.14 7.07
CA LEU A 89 -13.46 -21.28 6.41
C LEU A 89 -12.75 -22.61 6.72
N LEU A 90 -13.05 -23.20 7.88
CA LEU A 90 -12.43 -24.44 8.35
C LEU A 90 -13.10 -25.70 7.77
N THR A 91 -14.27 -25.55 7.14
CA THR A 91 -15.04 -26.68 6.62
C THR A 91 -14.30 -27.42 5.51
N GLY A 92 -14.13 -28.74 5.66
CA GLY A 92 -13.59 -29.65 4.63
C GLY A 92 -12.16 -30.16 4.82
N ASN A 93 -11.32 -29.53 5.66
CA ASN A 93 -9.88 -29.86 5.73
C ASN A 93 -9.33 -30.23 7.13
N PHE A 94 -10.13 -30.27 8.20
CA PHE A 94 -9.64 -30.64 9.53
C PHE A 94 -10.17 -32.01 9.98
N THR A 95 -9.35 -33.04 9.81
CA THR A 95 -9.53 -34.32 10.49
C THR A 95 -8.76 -34.34 11.82
N ILE A 96 -9.10 -35.23 12.77
CA ILE A 96 -8.34 -35.40 14.03
C ILE A 96 -6.84 -35.60 13.76
N LYS A 97 -6.49 -36.30 12.68
CA LYS A 97 -5.11 -36.49 12.20
C LYS A 97 -4.40 -35.17 11.89
N ASN A 98 -5.14 -34.15 11.47
CA ASN A 98 -4.63 -32.81 11.16
C ASN A 98 -4.38 -31.96 12.41
N LEU A 99 -4.96 -32.36 13.54
CA LEU A 99 -4.87 -31.66 14.82
C LEU A 99 -3.86 -32.32 15.78
N MET A 100 -3.44 -33.58 15.54
CA MET A 100 -2.47 -34.29 16.39
C MET A 100 -1.12 -33.59 16.56
N PRO A 101 -0.51 -32.99 15.53
CA PRO A 101 0.76 -32.26 15.69
C PRO A 101 0.63 -30.91 16.41
N LEU A 102 -0.60 -30.50 16.74
CA LEU A 102 -0.91 -29.26 17.44
C LEU A 102 -1.09 -29.48 18.95
N ILE A 103 -1.26 -30.72 19.39
CA ILE A 103 -1.31 -31.07 20.81
C ILE A 103 0.01 -30.65 21.47
N GLY A 104 -0.08 -29.75 22.45
CA GLY A 104 1.07 -29.19 23.17
C GLY A 104 1.64 -27.89 22.58
N ARG A 105 1.08 -27.36 21.47
CA ARG A 105 1.46 -26.05 20.90
C ARG A 105 0.35 -25.01 21.14
N GLN A 106 0.74 -23.77 21.50
CA GLN A 106 -0.20 -22.64 21.58
C GLN A 106 -0.60 -22.20 20.16
N ILE A 107 -1.62 -22.81 19.57
CA ILE A 107 -2.14 -22.46 18.24
C ILE A 107 -3.53 -21.86 18.41
N THR A 108 -3.74 -20.68 17.86
CA THR A 108 -5.01 -19.97 18.00
C THR A 108 -6.01 -20.37 16.90
N LEU A 109 -7.27 -19.92 17.02
CA LEU A 109 -8.27 -20.15 15.97
C LEU A 109 -7.89 -19.40 14.69
N GLY A 110 -7.36 -18.18 14.81
CA GLY A 110 -6.86 -17.38 13.71
C GLY A 110 -5.71 -18.07 12.97
N ASP A 111 -4.77 -18.71 13.68
CA ASP A 111 -3.71 -19.51 13.05
C ASP A 111 -4.28 -20.61 12.17
N LEU A 112 -5.29 -21.33 12.67
CA LEU A 112 -5.95 -22.42 11.95
C LEU A 112 -6.71 -21.89 10.73
N ALA A 113 -7.50 -20.84 10.90
CA ALA A 113 -8.28 -20.24 9.82
C ALA A 113 -7.37 -19.73 8.69
N ALA A 114 -6.33 -18.96 9.03
CA ALA A 114 -5.40 -18.38 8.06
C ALA A 114 -4.67 -19.44 7.23
N HIS A 115 -4.29 -20.58 7.82
CA HIS A 115 -3.54 -21.64 7.13
C HIS A 115 -4.44 -22.71 6.50
N SER A 116 -5.75 -22.67 6.76
CA SER A 116 -6.71 -23.61 6.18
C SER A 116 -7.08 -23.29 4.73
N VAL A 117 -6.95 -22.01 4.35
CA VAL A 117 -7.40 -21.51 3.05
C VAL A 117 -6.27 -21.45 2.02
N SER A 118 -6.62 -21.66 0.76
CA SER A 118 -5.74 -21.38 -0.38
C SER A 118 -5.95 -19.96 -0.90
N VAL A 119 -4.87 -19.24 -1.18
CA VAL A 119 -4.89 -17.88 -1.72
C VAL A 119 -4.17 -17.88 -3.06
N ASN A 120 -4.85 -18.32 -4.12
CA ASN A 120 -4.25 -18.49 -5.45
C ASN A 120 -4.82 -17.52 -6.50
N SER A 121 -5.76 -16.67 -6.10
CA SER A 121 -6.44 -15.74 -6.98
C SER A 121 -7.08 -14.61 -6.17
N LEU A 122 -7.38 -13.49 -6.83
CA LEU A 122 -8.19 -12.41 -6.27
C LEU A 122 -9.56 -12.92 -5.76
N GLN A 123 -10.19 -13.85 -6.48
CA GLN A 123 -11.48 -14.44 -6.08
C GLN A 123 -11.38 -15.19 -4.75
N ASN A 124 -10.24 -15.81 -4.45
CA ASN A 124 -10.02 -16.43 -3.14
C ASN A 124 -9.94 -15.37 -2.04
N ILE A 125 -9.18 -14.29 -2.25
CA ILE A 125 -9.07 -13.18 -1.30
C ILE A 125 -10.46 -12.63 -0.98
N ASP A 126 -11.21 -12.24 -2.03
CA ASP A 126 -12.57 -11.70 -1.89
C ASP A 126 -13.51 -12.69 -1.18
N SER A 127 -13.50 -13.97 -1.59
CA SER A 127 -14.38 -14.98 -0.99
C SER A 127 -14.08 -15.22 0.49
N HIS A 128 -12.81 -15.35 0.87
CA HIS A 128 -12.41 -15.66 2.26
C HIS A 128 -12.69 -14.49 3.18
N LEU A 129 -12.31 -13.27 2.78
CA LEU A 129 -12.57 -12.08 3.60
C LEU A 129 -14.07 -11.77 3.67
N SER A 130 -14.83 -11.96 2.58
CA SER A 130 -16.29 -11.79 2.57
C SER A 130 -17.02 -12.67 3.59
N VAL A 131 -16.53 -13.91 3.82
CA VAL A 131 -17.06 -14.80 4.88
C VAL A 131 -16.91 -14.14 6.24
N LEU A 132 -15.70 -13.68 6.57
CA LEU A 132 -15.38 -13.13 7.89
C LEU A 132 -16.14 -11.84 8.18
N ILE A 133 -16.25 -10.95 7.21
CA ILE A 133 -16.99 -9.69 7.37
C ILE A 133 -18.51 -9.87 7.36
N GLY A 134 -19.00 -11.10 7.16
CA GLY A 134 -20.40 -11.47 7.31
C GLY A 134 -21.26 -11.18 6.10
N LEU A 135 -20.61 -11.05 4.93
CA LEU A 135 -21.25 -10.59 3.71
C LEU A 135 -21.76 -11.72 2.82
N LYS A 136 -21.97 -12.94 3.36
CA LYS A 136 -22.50 -14.10 2.62
C LYS A 136 -23.91 -14.55 3.03
N SER A 137 -24.55 -13.91 4.01
CA SER A 137 -25.88 -14.30 4.50
C SER A 137 -27.01 -13.52 3.82
N GLU A 138 -27.59 -14.12 2.78
CA GLU A 138 -28.89 -13.76 2.17
C GLU A 138 -28.95 -12.53 1.22
N LYS A 139 -29.09 -12.85 -0.08
CA LYS A 139 -29.69 -12.04 -1.17
C LYS A 139 -29.24 -10.57 -1.28
N LYS A 140 -28.19 -10.35 -2.09
CA LYS A 140 -27.52 -9.09 -2.43
C LYS A 140 -26.71 -8.50 -1.28
N ILE A 141 -25.49 -9.00 -1.15
CA ILE A 141 -24.57 -8.50 -0.15
C ILE A 141 -23.27 -8.12 -0.86
N PRO A 142 -22.68 -6.96 -0.55
CA PRO A 142 -21.46 -6.52 -1.20
C PRO A 142 -20.33 -7.51 -0.93
N SER A 143 -19.48 -7.79 -1.92
CA SER A 143 -18.27 -8.56 -1.66
C SER A 143 -17.26 -7.72 -0.86
N PHE A 144 -16.26 -8.36 -0.25
CA PHE A 144 -15.16 -7.65 0.41
C PHE A 144 -14.57 -6.55 -0.48
N LEU A 145 -14.35 -6.85 -1.77
CA LEU A 145 -13.86 -5.86 -2.73
C LEU A 145 -14.81 -4.67 -2.89
N GLN A 146 -16.13 -4.87 -2.83
CA GLN A 146 -17.08 -3.76 -2.94
C GLN A 146 -17.07 -2.86 -1.71
N GLU A 147 -16.81 -3.40 -0.53
CA GLU A 147 -16.66 -2.59 0.69
C GLU A 147 -15.30 -1.89 0.73
N LEU A 148 -14.23 -2.57 0.32
CA LEU A 148 -12.91 -1.97 0.22
C LEU A 148 -12.90 -0.78 -0.75
N LYS A 149 -13.66 -0.85 -1.86
CA LYS A 149 -13.85 0.25 -2.83
C LYS A 149 -14.46 1.51 -2.22
N LYS A 150 -15.25 1.36 -1.17
CA LYS A 150 -16.00 2.46 -0.51
C LYS A 150 -15.37 2.86 0.82
N ALA A 151 -14.36 2.13 1.29
CA ALA A 151 -13.73 2.41 2.56
C ALA A 151 -13.00 3.75 2.45
N HIS A 152 -13.19 4.62 3.45
CA HIS A 152 -12.51 5.90 3.54
C HIS A 152 -11.46 5.84 4.64
N SER A 153 -10.32 6.51 4.43
CA SER A 153 -9.33 6.67 5.48
C SER A 153 -9.88 7.57 6.60
N PHE A 154 -9.83 7.11 7.84
CA PHE A 154 -10.32 7.86 9.00
C PHE A 154 -9.62 9.22 9.20
N ASP A 155 -8.38 9.34 8.69
CA ASP A 155 -7.57 10.57 8.69
C ASP A 155 -8.29 11.79 8.03
N SER A 156 -9.06 11.54 6.97
CA SER A 156 -9.81 12.60 6.26
C SER A 156 -10.86 13.31 7.15
N SER A 157 -11.37 12.63 8.18
CA SER A 157 -12.37 13.17 9.09
C SER A 157 -11.79 14.04 10.22
N VAL A 158 -10.52 13.85 10.57
CA VAL A 158 -9.86 14.54 11.70
C VAL A 158 -9.36 15.92 11.30
N PHE A 159 -8.98 16.11 10.03
CA PHE A 159 -8.43 17.37 9.51
C PHE A 159 -9.44 18.27 8.78
N GLY A 160 -10.73 17.95 8.85
CA GLY A 160 -11.82 18.87 8.49
C GLY A 160 -12.00 19.21 7.01
N ASP A 161 -11.29 18.55 6.09
CA ASP A 161 -11.44 18.73 4.64
C ASP A 161 -12.07 17.48 4.01
N VAL A 162 -13.32 17.19 4.37
CA VAL A 162 -14.17 16.38 3.49
C VAL A 162 -15.03 17.39 2.75
N SER A 163 -14.52 17.94 1.64
CA SER A 163 -15.40 18.65 0.72
C SER A 163 -16.27 17.59 0.03
N GLU A 164 -17.53 17.92 -0.26
CA GLU A 164 -18.44 17.03 -1.00
C GLU A 164 -17.91 16.66 -2.42
N ASN A 165 -16.74 17.18 -2.83
CA ASN A 165 -16.07 16.94 -4.10
C ASN A 165 -14.82 16.04 -4.03
N ASP A 166 -14.39 15.54 -2.86
CA ASP A 166 -13.16 14.71 -2.71
C ASP A 166 -13.37 13.22 -3.05
N GLY A 167 -14.00 12.96 -4.20
CA GLY A 167 -14.58 11.66 -4.60
C GLY A 167 -13.61 10.48 -4.77
N ASP A 168 -12.29 10.67 -4.63
CA ASP A 168 -11.28 9.59 -4.72
C ASP A 168 -10.11 9.77 -3.71
N GLU A 169 -9.74 11.00 -3.32
CA GLU A 169 -8.58 11.23 -2.41
C GLU A 169 -8.81 10.75 -0.97
N SER A 170 -10.07 10.68 -0.52
CA SER A 170 -10.41 10.21 0.83
C SER A 170 -10.54 8.69 0.93
N LEU A 171 -10.59 7.99 -0.21
CA LEU A 171 -10.71 6.53 -0.25
C LEU A 171 -9.45 5.87 0.28
N LEU A 172 -9.65 4.77 0.99
CA LEU A 172 -8.59 3.94 1.51
C LEU A 172 -7.79 3.28 0.39
N LEU A 173 -8.46 2.98 -0.73
CA LEU A 173 -7.86 2.47 -1.95
C LEU A 173 -8.11 3.45 -3.10
N PRO A 174 -7.17 4.37 -3.40
CA PRO A 174 -7.31 5.27 -4.55
C PRO A 174 -7.37 4.48 -5.86
N SER A 175 -8.25 4.89 -6.78
CA SER A 175 -8.48 4.20 -8.07
C SER A 175 -8.68 2.66 -7.93
N PRO A 176 -9.71 2.21 -7.19
CA PRO A 176 -9.86 0.81 -6.81
C PRO A 176 -9.86 -0.19 -7.97
N ASP A 177 -10.42 0.19 -9.12
CA ASP A 177 -10.51 -0.69 -10.30
C ASP A 177 -9.13 -1.00 -10.88
N LEU A 178 -8.19 -0.04 -10.83
CA LEU A 178 -6.81 -0.26 -11.26
C LEU A 178 -6.09 -1.22 -10.32
N ALA A 179 -6.25 -1.03 -9.01
CA ALA A 179 -5.65 -1.90 -8.01
C ALA A 179 -6.17 -3.34 -8.10
N ILE A 180 -7.48 -3.51 -8.26
CA ILE A 180 -8.12 -4.82 -8.40
C ILE A 180 -7.69 -5.52 -9.69
N ALA A 181 -7.66 -4.78 -10.81
CA ALA A 181 -7.15 -5.32 -12.08
C ALA A 181 -5.69 -5.75 -11.95
N ALA A 182 -4.86 -4.96 -11.28
CA ALA A 182 -3.45 -5.26 -11.09
C ALA A 182 -3.21 -6.53 -10.25
N VAL A 183 -3.98 -6.73 -9.17
CA VAL A 183 -3.89 -7.95 -8.35
C VAL A 183 -4.26 -9.17 -9.19
N LYS A 184 -5.36 -9.10 -9.96
CA LYS A 184 -5.78 -10.19 -10.84
C LYS A 184 -4.69 -10.54 -11.84
N GLU A 185 -4.13 -9.53 -12.49
CA GLU A 185 -3.09 -9.71 -13.50
C GLU A 185 -1.78 -10.28 -12.91
N ILE A 186 -1.36 -9.85 -11.71
CA ILE A 186 -0.19 -10.42 -11.03
C ILE A 186 -0.34 -11.91 -10.75
N PHE A 187 -1.54 -12.37 -10.36
CA PHE A 187 -1.81 -13.81 -10.21
C PHE A 187 -1.71 -14.56 -11.53
N GLU A 188 -2.23 -13.99 -12.62
CA GLU A 188 -2.15 -14.58 -13.97
C GLU A 188 -0.71 -14.67 -14.46
N ILE A 189 0.07 -13.59 -14.34
CA ILE A 189 1.49 -13.56 -14.70
C ILE A 189 2.28 -14.60 -13.90
N ARG A 190 2.06 -14.69 -12.58
CA ARG A 190 2.69 -15.72 -11.74
C ARG A 190 2.28 -17.14 -12.16
N HIS A 191 1.03 -17.34 -12.56
CA HIS A 191 0.57 -18.64 -13.05
C HIS A 191 1.36 -19.05 -14.30
N ILE A 192 1.43 -18.15 -15.28
CA ILE A 192 2.17 -18.34 -16.53
C ILE A 192 3.65 -18.63 -16.23
N ILE A 193 4.33 -17.76 -15.46
CA ILE A 193 5.77 -17.92 -15.17
C ILE A 193 6.11 -19.26 -14.51
N VAL A 194 5.27 -19.72 -13.56
CA VAL A 194 5.59 -20.90 -12.74
C VAL A 194 5.10 -22.20 -13.38
N HIS A 195 4.06 -22.16 -14.21
CA HIS A 195 3.41 -23.38 -14.73
C HIS A 195 3.47 -23.54 -16.24
N GLU A 196 3.73 -22.46 -16.98
CA GLU A 196 3.89 -22.47 -18.43
C GLU A 196 5.38 -22.25 -18.74
N LEU A 197 5.98 -23.09 -19.60
CA LEU A 197 7.40 -22.97 -19.98
C LEU A 197 7.57 -21.70 -20.83
N THR A 198 7.68 -20.55 -20.15
CA THR A 198 7.38 -19.26 -20.75
C THR A 198 8.66 -18.55 -21.23
N PRO A 199 8.73 -18.12 -22.50
CA PRO A 199 9.83 -17.29 -23.01
C PRO A 199 9.88 -15.91 -22.33
N CYS A 200 11.07 -15.28 -22.30
CA CYS A 200 11.31 -14.08 -21.49
C CYS A 200 10.56 -12.81 -21.95
N ASP A 201 9.94 -12.84 -23.13
CA ASP A 201 9.24 -11.74 -23.78
C ASP A 201 7.84 -11.44 -23.20
N ILE A 202 7.30 -12.31 -22.34
CA ILE A 202 6.02 -12.03 -21.63
C ILE A 202 6.19 -10.91 -20.58
N VAL A 203 7.42 -10.65 -20.13
CA VAL A 203 7.68 -9.73 -19.05
C VAL A 203 7.96 -8.33 -19.59
N ASN A 204 7.04 -7.40 -19.35
CA ASN A 204 7.24 -5.98 -19.60
C ASN A 204 7.61 -5.26 -18.29
N PRO A 205 8.87 -4.82 -18.10
CA PRO A 205 9.34 -4.15 -16.89
C PRO A 205 8.46 -2.99 -16.43
N ARG A 206 8.14 -2.07 -17.34
CA ARG A 206 7.35 -0.86 -17.02
C ARG A 206 5.93 -1.21 -16.58
N LYS A 207 5.32 -2.21 -17.23
CA LYS A 207 4.01 -2.71 -16.84
C LYS A 207 4.08 -3.36 -15.46
N LEU A 208 5.08 -4.19 -15.18
CA LEU A 208 5.26 -4.82 -13.87
C LEU A 208 5.48 -3.80 -12.75
N GLN A 209 6.27 -2.75 -12.97
CA GLN A 209 6.43 -1.66 -11.99
C GLN A 209 5.08 -1.07 -11.59
N ASN A 210 4.25 -0.70 -12.57
CA ASN A 210 2.91 -0.18 -12.32
C ASN A 210 2.04 -1.20 -11.55
N LEU A 211 2.08 -2.48 -11.93
CA LEU A 211 1.33 -3.53 -11.24
C LEU A 211 1.77 -3.68 -9.78
N LEU A 212 3.08 -3.62 -9.50
CA LEU A 212 3.61 -3.72 -8.14
C LEU A 212 3.15 -2.57 -7.25
N GLU A 213 3.15 -1.33 -7.76
CA GLU A 213 2.66 -0.17 -7.01
C GLU A 213 1.17 -0.30 -6.65
N GLN A 214 0.37 -0.79 -7.61
CA GLN A 214 -1.04 -1.02 -7.40
C GLN A 214 -1.32 -2.17 -6.42
N VAL A 215 -0.52 -3.24 -6.47
CA VAL A 215 -0.58 -4.33 -5.47
C VAL A 215 -0.18 -3.85 -4.08
N ALA A 216 0.85 -3.00 -3.97
CA ALA A 216 1.25 -2.43 -2.69
C ALA A 216 0.11 -1.62 -2.05
N ARG A 217 -0.58 -0.78 -2.85
CA ARG A 217 -1.75 -0.02 -2.42
C ARG A 217 -2.90 -0.93 -1.98
N PHE A 218 -3.17 -1.99 -2.74
CA PHE A 218 -4.20 -2.97 -2.38
C PHE A 218 -3.91 -3.67 -1.04
N ILE A 219 -2.65 -4.07 -0.80
CA ILE A 219 -2.23 -4.70 0.46
C ILE A 219 -2.42 -3.73 1.63
N ALA A 220 -1.92 -2.49 1.51
CA ALA A 220 -2.04 -1.48 2.55
C ALA A 220 -3.51 -1.17 2.87
N ALA A 221 -4.36 -0.99 1.84
CA ALA A 221 -5.79 -0.76 2.02
C ALA A 221 -6.48 -1.95 2.68
N THR A 222 -6.16 -3.18 2.28
CA THR A 222 -6.70 -4.40 2.89
C THR A 222 -6.33 -4.49 4.36
N HIS A 223 -5.07 -4.22 4.70
CA HIS A 223 -4.62 -4.26 6.08
C HIS A 223 -5.35 -3.22 6.93
N GLN A 224 -5.36 -1.97 6.48
CA GLN A 224 -6.03 -0.89 7.20
C GLN A 224 -7.53 -1.16 7.39
N PHE A 225 -8.21 -1.64 6.35
CA PHE A 225 -9.63 -2.00 6.44
C PHE A 225 -9.88 -3.11 7.46
N CYS A 226 -9.04 -4.16 7.46
CA CYS A 226 -9.17 -5.25 8.41
C CYS A 226 -8.81 -4.84 9.85
N LEU A 227 -7.83 -3.94 10.03
CA LEU A 227 -7.52 -3.35 11.33
C LEU A 227 -8.73 -2.58 11.90
N GLU A 228 -9.35 -1.73 11.08
CA GLU A 228 -10.50 -0.93 11.49
C GLU A 228 -11.71 -1.79 11.86
N LEU A 229 -11.93 -2.88 11.12
CA LEU A 229 -12.99 -3.85 11.41
C LEU A 229 -12.73 -4.66 12.68
N GLY A 230 -11.48 -5.11 12.87
CA GLY A 230 -11.10 -5.96 14.00
C GLY A 230 -10.95 -5.18 15.30
N GLU A 231 -10.56 -3.91 15.24
CA GLU A 231 -10.36 -3.07 16.42
C GLU A 231 -10.92 -1.65 16.21
N PRO A 232 -12.25 -1.49 16.18
CA PRO A 232 -12.87 -0.19 16.00
C PRO A 232 -12.37 0.80 17.08
N GLY A 233 -11.68 1.86 16.65
CA GLY A 233 -11.18 2.91 17.55
C GLY A 233 -9.92 2.57 18.35
N SER A 234 -9.16 1.52 18.00
CA SER A 234 -7.85 1.22 18.59
C SER A 234 -6.80 2.29 18.25
N THR A 235 -6.70 3.29 19.14
CA THR A 235 -5.92 4.51 18.93
C THR A 235 -4.41 4.27 18.83
N ALA A 236 -3.85 3.26 19.49
CA ALA A 236 -2.39 3.07 19.55
C ALA A 236 -1.79 2.48 18.25
N SER A 237 -2.44 1.49 17.65
CA SER A 237 -2.01 0.94 16.36
C SER A 237 -2.37 1.86 15.21
N PHE A 238 -3.56 2.48 15.30
CA PHE A 238 -3.96 3.51 14.38
C PHE A 238 -2.97 4.67 14.39
N GLN A 239 -2.50 5.16 15.55
CA GLN A 239 -1.50 6.23 15.61
C GLN A 239 -0.15 5.84 14.98
N ALA A 240 0.37 4.64 15.23
CA ALA A 240 1.62 4.21 14.59
C ALA A 240 1.46 4.10 13.06
N SER A 241 0.37 3.48 12.60
CA SER A 241 0.04 3.32 11.18
C SER A 241 -0.19 4.68 10.51
N MET A 242 -0.91 5.58 11.18
CA MET A 242 -1.16 6.95 10.73
C MET A 242 0.11 7.77 10.67
N ASN A 243 0.98 7.69 11.68
CA ASN A 243 2.28 8.38 11.68
C ASN A 243 3.12 7.91 10.48
N ILE A 244 3.17 6.59 10.23
CA ILE A 244 3.91 6.00 9.10
C ILE A 244 3.29 6.43 7.76
N ASN A 245 1.97 6.31 7.59
CA ASN A 245 1.27 6.63 6.35
C ASN A 245 1.33 8.14 6.03
N ALA A 246 1.12 8.99 7.04
CA ALA A 246 1.27 10.43 6.88
C ALA A 246 2.69 10.81 6.44
N ASN A 247 3.71 10.16 7.01
CA ASN A 247 5.09 10.37 6.59
C ASN A 247 5.37 9.84 5.18
N TYR A 248 4.85 8.67 4.82
CA TYR A 248 4.97 8.11 3.47
C TYR A 248 4.37 9.04 2.41
N ARG A 249 3.16 9.58 2.66
CA ARG A 249 2.50 10.54 1.77
C ARG A 249 3.32 11.82 1.62
N TYR A 250 3.85 12.34 2.72
CA TYR A 250 4.74 13.49 2.70
C TYR A 250 6.01 13.22 1.87
N GLU A 251 6.64 12.05 2.03
CA GLU A 251 7.82 11.64 1.26
C GLU A 251 7.53 11.50 -0.24
N GLU A 252 6.38 10.92 -0.62
CA GLU A 252 5.96 10.83 -2.02
C GLU A 252 5.75 12.22 -2.63
N SER A 253 5.07 13.13 -1.92
CA SER A 253 4.92 14.52 -2.36
C SER A 253 6.26 15.24 -2.49
N LEU A 254 7.22 14.99 -1.59
CA LEU A 254 8.58 15.53 -1.73
C LEU A 254 9.30 15.02 -2.97
N LYS A 255 9.14 13.72 -3.31
CA LYS A 255 9.72 13.14 -4.53
C LYS A 255 9.11 13.79 -5.78
N GLU A 256 7.79 13.94 -5.80
CA GLU A 256 7.09 14.62 -6.90
C GLU A 256 7.56 16.08 -7.06
N MET A 257 7.58 16.83 -5.96
CA MET A 257 8.07 18.21 -5.96
C MET A 257 9.52 18.31 -6.46
N SER A 258 10.38 17.37 -6.05
CA SER A 258 11.78 17.33 -6.49
C SER A 258 11.90 17.07 -7.99
N ALA A 259 11.08 16.17 -8.53
CA ALA A 259 11.03 15.91 -9.97
C ALA A 259 10.58 17.15 -10.76
N LEU A 260 9.58 17.90 -10.27
CA LEU A 260 9.14 19.15 -10.89
C LEU A 260 10.21 20.24 -10.85
N VAL A 261 10.92 20.39 -9.73
CA VAL A 261 12.03 21.35 -9.62
C VAL A 261 13.13 21.02 -10.63
N GLU A 262 13.44 19.74 -10.82
CA GLU A 262 14.43 19.31 -11.81
C GLU A 262 13.97 19.61 -13.24
N ALA A 263 12.69 19.34 -13.56
CA ALA A 263 12.11 19.69 -14.86
C ALA A 263 12.18 21.22 -15.13
N ILE A 264 11.85 22.05 -14.14
CA ILE A 264 11.95 23.52 -14.25
C ILE A 264 13.41 23.95 -14.45
N ASN A 265 14.36 23.36 -13.71
CA ASN A 265 15.78 23.71 -13.84
C ASN A 265 16.29 23.51 -15.27
N GLN A 266 15.81 22.50 -16.00
CA GLN A 266 16.18 22.24 -17.39
C GLN A 266 15.78 23.38 -18.35
N CYS A 267 14.78 24.19 -17.99
CA CYS A 267 14.32 25.33 -18.79
C CYS A 267 15.02 26.66 -18.43
N LEU A 268 15.75 26.71 -17.31
CA LEU A 268 16.26 27.96 -16.72
C LEU A 268 17.76 28.18 -16.98
N SER A 269 18.17 29.45 -17.07
CA SER A 269 19.60 29.82 -17.03
C SER A 269 20.25 29.41 -15.69
N LYS A 270 21.58 29.19 -15.68
CA LYS A 270 22.33 28.83 -14.45
C LYS A 270 22.12 29.81 -13.29
N SER A 271 21.90 31.09 -13.60
CA SER A 271 21.63 32.12 -12.58
C SER A 271 20.26 31.89 -11.93
N LYS A 272 19.24 31.63 -12.75
CA LYS A 272 17.86 31.36 -12.30
C LYS A 272 17.74 30.01 -11.59
N GLN A 273 18.44 28.97 -12.04
CA GLN A 273 18.56 27.69 -11.32
C GLN A 273 19.04 27.90 -9.88
N ARG A 274 20.10 28.70 -9.67
CA ARG A 274 20.60 29.02 -8.32
C ARG A 274 19.57 29.79 -7.47
N GLN A 275 18.79 30.68 -8.09
CA GLN A 275 17.70 31.39 -7.40
C GLN A 275 16.59 30.42 -6.98
N LEU A 276 16.17 29.51 -7.87
CA LEU A 276 15.16 28.50 -7.58
C LEU A 276 15.63 27.57 -6.45
N GLN A 277 16.87 27.09 -6.50
CA GLN A 277 17.45 26.26 -5.43
C GLN A 277 17.43 26.97 -4.07
N ARG A 278 17.79 28.27 -4.02
CA ARG A 278 17.69 29.07 -2.79
C ARG A 278 16.24 29.20 -2.32
N ALA A 279 15.30 29.44 -3.23
CA ALA A 279 13.88 29.50 -2.89
C ALA A 279 13.38 28.17 -2.30
N GLN A 280 13.78 27.03 -2.85
CA GLN A 280 13.43 25.71 -2.32
C GLN A 280 14.06 25.45 -0.95
N ALA A 281 15.31 25.88 -0.73
CA ALA A 281 15.94 25.79 0.60
C ALA A 281 15.20 26.64 1.65
N HIS A 282 14.76 27.84 1.29
CA HIS A 282 13.93 28.67 2.17
C HIS A 282 12.56 28.04 2.42
N PHE A 283 11.94 27.45 1.40
CA PHE A 283 10.68 26.75 1.52
C PHE A 283 10.76 25.53 2.47
N ALA A 284 11.83 24.74 2.39
CA ALA A 284 12.04 23.63 3.32
C ALA A 284 12.15 24.11 4.80
N ASN A 285 12.85 25.22 5.03
CA ASN A 285 12.93 25.83 6.36
C ASN A 285 11.57 26.38 6.83
N PHE A 286 10.79 26.95 5.91
CA PHE A 286 9.44 27.42 6.18
C PHE A 286 8.52 26.28 6.62
N ILE A 287 8.47 25.16 5.88
CA ILE A 287 7.67 23.97 6.26
C ILE A 287 8.04 23.51 7.67
N LYS A 288 9.34 23.44 7.98
CA LYS A 288 9.80 23.01 9.31
C LYS A 288 9.33 23.95 10.42
N ALA A 289 9.45 25.27 10.22
CA ALA A 289 9.04 26.25 11.21
C ALA A 289 7.51 26.31 11.36
N GLU A 290 6.79 26.24 10.26
CA GLU A 290 5.33 26.36 10.22
C GLU A 290 4.64 25.09 10.77
N SER A 291 5.15 23.90 10.42
CA SER A 291 4.66 22.65 11.02
C SER A 291 4.86 22.64 12.54
N GLN A 292 5.99 23.14 13.05
CA GLN A 292 6.23 23.29 14.49
C GLN A 292 5.25 24.25 15.16
N PHE A 293 4.92 25.37 14.50
CA PHE A 293 3.91 26.30 14.98
C PHE A 293 2.52 25.65 15.03
N TYR A 294 2.14 24.91 13.99
CA TYR A 294 0.84 24.27 13.87
C TYR A 294 0.62 23.15 14.89
N ILE A 295 1.66 22.38 15.23
CA ILE A 295 1.55 21.26 16.19
C ILE A 295 1.63 21.68 17.66
N ASN A 296 1.82 22.96 17.98
CA ASN A 296 1.94 23.44 19.37
C ASN A 296 0.84 22.88 20.32
N PRO A 297 -0.44 22.76 19.91
CA PRO A 297 -1.48 22.16 20.76
C PRO A 297 -1.31 20.66 21.05
N PHE A 298 -0.47 19.97 20.27
CA PHE A 298 -0.27 18.51 20.30
C PHE A 298 1.16 18.12 20.70
N GLU A 299 1.97 19.09 21.14
CA GLU A 299 3.39 18.89 21.44
C GLU A 299 3.59 17.78 22.49
N GLY A 300 4.46 16.82 22.18
CA GLY A 300 4.73 15.65 23.02
C GLY A 300 3.68 14.53 22.96
N GLY A 301 2.58 14.71 22.22
CA GLY A 301 1.56 13.67 22.00
C GLY A 301 1.94 12.65 20.94
N SER A 302 1.41 11.44 21.03
CA SER A 302 1.63 10.35 20.05
C SER A 302 1.04 10.64 18.66
N ALA A 303 0.14 11.61 18.55
CA ALA A 303 -0.40 12.13 17.29
C ALA A 303 0.46 13.23 16.65
N ALA A 304 1.42 13.81 17.39
CA ALA A 304 2.24 14.92 16.88
C ALA A 304 2.97 14.59 15.56
N PRO A 305 3.59 13.40 15.38
CA PRO A 305 4.28 13.08 14.13
C PRO A 305 3.34 13.08 12.91
N MET A 306 2.14 12.49 13.05
CA MET A 306 1.10 12.52 12.03
C MET A 306 0.65 13.95 11.72
N MET A 307 0.41 14.78 12.74
CA MET A 307 0.03 16.18 12.54
C MET A 307 1.11 16.95 11.76
N VAL A 308 2.39 16.74 12.10
CA VAL A 308 3.52 17.34 11.36
C VAL A 308 3.53 16.88 9.91
N ALA A 309 3.47 15.57 9.67
CA ALA A 309 3.58 15.01 8.33
C ALA A 309 2.36 15.38 7.46
N GLY A 310 1.15 15.33 8.03
CA GLY A 310 -0.08 15.72 7.35
C GLY A 310 -0.10 17.20 6.97
N TYR A 311 0.29 18.09 7.89
CA TYR A 311 0.43 19.52 7.61
C TYR A 311 1.50 19.78 6.54
N SER A 312 2.69 19.18 6.71
CA SER A 312 3.80 19.35 5.76
C SER A 312 3.41 18.87 4.35
N ASN A 313 2.68 17.76 4.26
CA ASN A 313 2.16 17.24 3.00
C ASN A 313 1.22 18.24 2.29
N ARG A 314 0.32 18.89 3.04
CA ARG A 314 -0.59 19.92 2.49
C ARG A 314 0.17 21.13 1.93
N VAL A 315 1.17 21.61 2.67
CA VAL A 315 2.01 22.73 2.24
C VAL A 315 2.84 22.36 1.01
N VAL A 316 3.37 21.13 0.96
CA VAL A 316 4.09 20.61 -0.22
C VAL A 316 3.17 20.48 -1.43
N LYS A 317 1.94 19.95 -1.28
CA LYS A 317 0.95 19.89 -2.38
C LYS A 317 0.68 21.27 -2.98
N THR A 318 0.48 22.28 -2.12
CA THR A 318 0.30 23.67 -2.58
C THR A 318 1.51 24.16 -3.40
N ARG A 319 2.72 23.78 -2.98
CA ARG A 319 3.95 24.15 -3.71
C ARG A 319 4.10 23.39 -5.02
N ILE A 320 3.69 22.12 -5.07
CA ILE A 320 3.64 21.32 -6.29
C ILE A 320 2.76 22.03 -7.33
N ASP A 321 1.59 22.52 -6.94
CA ASP A 321 0.68 23.23 -7.86
C ASP A 321 1.32 24.52 -8.39
N GLN A 322 1.95 25.33 -7.51
CA GLN A 322 2.70 26.52 -7.93
C GLN A 322 3.84 26.19 -8.91
N LEU A 323 4.53 25.06 -8.72
CA LEU A 323 5.63 24.64 -9.60
C LEU A 323 5.10 24.12 -10.93
N ARG A 324 3.97 23.42 -10.95
CA ARG A 324 3.29 23.00 -12.19
C ARG A 324 2.87 24.21 -13.01
N ASP A 325 2.24 25.20 -12.39
CA ASP A 325 1.86 26.45 -13.06
C ASP A 325 3.08 27.16 -13.66
N HIS A 326 4.18 27.19 -12.92
CA HIS A 326 5.43 27.77 -13.41
C HIS A 326 6.04 27.00 -14.57
N LEU A 327 6.03 25.67 -14.52
CA LEU A 327 6.52 24.81 -15.60
C LEU A 327 5.68 24.98 -16.88
N ASN A 328 4.36 25.07 -16.75
CA ASN A 328 3.46 25.32 -17.87
C ASN A 328 3.78 26.67 -18.51
N PHE A 329 3.96 27.72 -17.70
CA PHE A 329 4.36 29.04 -18.19
C PHE A 329 5.69 29.03 -18.96
N LEU A 330 6.65 28.17 -18.58
CA LEU A 330 7.95 28.05 -19.25
C LEU A 330 7.90 27.20 -20.53
N THR A 331 6.91 26.32 -20.68
CA THR A 331 6.85 25.34 -21.79
C THR A 331 5.78 25.66 -22.83
N GLU A 332 4.74 26.42 -22.49
CA GLU A 332 3.71 26.85 -23.44
C GLU A 332 4.21 28.01 -24.32
N PRO A 333 3.98 27.95 -25.65
CA PRO A 333 4.27 29.07 -26.55
C PRO A 333 3.34 30.23 -26.20
N THR A 334 3.89 31.28 -25.60
CA THR A 334 3.13 32.48 -25.27
C THR A 334 2.77 33.23 -26.55
N ASP A 335 1.47 33.25 -26.89
CA ASP A 335 0.88 34.04 -28.00
C ASP A 335 0.76 35.53 -27.64
N TYR A 336 1.35 35.95 -26.51
CA TYR A 336 1.43 37.34 -26.09
C TYR A 336 2.67 37.98 -26.72
N GLY A 337 2.46 38.85 -27.70
CA GLY A 337 3.47 39.63 -28.43
C GLY A 337 4.28 40.64 -27.60
N GLY A 338 4.73 40.25 -26.40
CA GLY A 338 5.77 40.93 -25.65
C GLY A 338 7.12 40.32 -25.98
N SER A 339 8.10 41.14 -26.33
CA SER A 339 9.48 40.74 -26.61
C SER A 339 10.02 39.75 -25.54
N ASN A 340 10.45 38.56 -25.97
CA ASN A 340 11.09 37.53 -25.15
C ASN A 340 12.44 37.97 -24.51
N ASP A 341 12.87 39.22 -24.69
CA ASP A 341 14.15 39.76 -24.18
C ASP A 341 14.24 39.80 -22.64
N SER A 342 13.16 39.55 -21.90
CA SER A 342 13.16 39.52 -20.43
C SER A 342 13.11 38.12 -19.81
N LEU A 343 12.90 37.07 -20.62
CA LEU A 343 12.86 35.69 -20.13
C LEU A 343 14.21 35.06 -20.46
N ASP A 344 15.09 35.04 -19.46
CA ASP A 344 16.42 34.46 -19.45
C ASP A 344 16.33 32.90 -19.52
N ILE A 345 15.71 32.41 -20.59
CA ILE A 345 15.48 31.00 -20.93
C ILE A 345 16.79 30.44 -21.48
N ALA A 346 17.10 29.19 -21.13
CA ALA A 346 18.25 28.50 -21.70
C ALA A 346 18.09 28.38 -23.23
N THR A 347 18.90 29.11 -24.01
CA THR A 347 19.05 28.82 -25.44
C THR A 347 19.74 27.46 -25.62
N PRO A 348 19.31 26.65 -26.61
CA PRO A 348 19.81 25.29 -26.85
C PRO A 348 21.32 25.21 -27.06
#